data_AF-A0A8S3TFD8-F1
#
_entry.id   AF-A0A8S3TFD8-F1
#
_cell.length_a   1.000
_cell.length_b   1.000
_cell.length_c   1.000
_cell.angle_alpha   90.00
_cell.angle_beta   90.00
_cell.angle_gamma   90.00
#
_symmetry.space_group_name_H-M   'P 1'
#
loop_
_entity.id
_entity.type
_entity.pdbx_description
1 polymer ?
#
loop_
_entity_poly.entity_id
_entity_poly.type
_entity_poly.pdbx_seq_one_letter_code
_entity_poly.pdbx_strand_id
1 'polypeptide(L)'
;MAEIADIIEVIDEAADGMADEAEGAEADMDPADQAEFEEEVADATKEVQELSKTAEVFKDIMEGSLKVLKSFGIFVLKNIAVGAIMYFVNVGLSKLIKVTKSKGQNGNKKILAIVKAIIQLIKTESNLCNAIKDWLQKHKDDTITLEGIEIKLESIFETKLKPISDAIEKTYDTARHLKTKKDGKRSFNIPTVTDINSLLDGSVSFLTSIRKLRDFAELNKGKVVSLKSFLEIVTPEDLDEIQNQIEHLKKMPLE
;
A
#
# COMPACT_ATOMS: atom_id res chain seq x y z
N MET A 1 -0.37 14.27 13.99
CA MET A 1 -0.82 15.46 13.24
C MET A 1 0.22 15.83 12.19
N ALA A 2 1.43 16.27 12.55
CA ALA A 2 2.50 16.54 11.57
C ALA A 2 2.78 15.34 10.65
N GLU A 3 3.09 14.17 11.23
CA GLU A 3 3.33 12.94 10.43
C GLU A 3 2.16 12.55 9.52
N ILE A 4 0.91 12.74 9.95
CA ILE A 4 -0.26 12.40 9.13
C ILE A 4 -0.38 13.39 7.97
N ALA A 5 -0.20 14.68 8.24
CA ALA A 5 -0.21 15.72 7.21
C ALA A 5 0.89 15.47 6.16
N ASP A 6 2.10 15.11 6.60
CA ASP A 6 3.21 14.79 5.71
C ASP A 6 2.87 13.59 4.80
N ILE A 7 2.18 12.56 5.31
CA ILE A 7 1.77 11.39 4.50
C ILE A 7 0.69 11.78 3.47
N ILE A 8 -0.29 12.60 3.86
CA ILE A 8 -1.33 13.09 2.94
C ILE A 8 -0.71 13.96 1.84
N GLU A 9 0.20 14.87 2.20
CA GLU A 9 0.93 15.68 1.22
C GLU A 9 1.69 14.79 0.22
N VAL A 10 2.26 13.67 0.67
CA VAL A 10 2.94 12.73 -0.24
C VAL A 10 1.98 12.10 -1.27
N ILE A 11 0.74 11.82 -0.89
CA ILE A 11 -0.30 11.30 -1.78
C ILE A 11 -0.68 12.37 -2.81
N ASP A 12 -0.93 13.59 -2.36
CA ASP A 12 -1.29 14.73 -3.21
C ASP A 12 -0.16 15.08 -4.19
N GLU A 13 1.09 15.08 -3.72
CA GLU A 13 2.26 15.28 -4.58
C GLU A 13 2.39 14.21 -5.66
N ALA A 14 2.00 12.96 -5.39
CA ALA A 14 2.02 11.90 -6.38
C ALA A 14 0.92 12.12 -7.43
N ALA A 15 -0.27 12.57 -7.02
CA ALA A 15 -1.34 12.96 -7.92
C ALA A 15 -0.92 14.11 -8.86
N ASP A 16 -0.36 15.17 -8.31
CA ASP A 16 0.15 16.29 -9.10
C ASP A 16 1.29 15.86 -10.04
N GLY A 17 2.18 14.98 -9.57
CA GLY A 17 3.30 14.48 -10.36
C GLY A 17 2.85 13.72 -11.62
N MET A 18 1.72 13.01 -11.55
CA MET A 18 1.15 12.37 -12.74
C MET A 18 0.69 13.38 -13.78
N ALA A 19 0.10 14.50 -13.36
CA ALA A 19 -0.27 15.59 -14.26
C ALA A 19 0.97 16.24 -14.90
N ASP A 20 2.01 16.53 -14.11
CA ASP A 20 3.29 17.06 -14.61
C ASP A 20 3.92 16.15 -15.68
N GLU A 21 3.86 14.82 -15.48
CA GLU A 21 4.38 13.86 -16.45
C GLU A 21 3.49 13.77 -17.70
N ALA A 22 2.17 13.90 -17.57
CA ALA A 22 1.23 13.86 -18.68
C ALA A 22 1.38 15.06 -19.64
N GLU A 23 1.50 16.27 -19.12
CA GLU A 23 1.64 17.50 -19.92
C GLU A 23 2.89 17.52 -20.83
N GLY A 24 3.92 16.74 -20.49
CA GLY A 24 5.18 16.67 -21.24
C GLY A 24 5.25 15.57 -22.30
N ALA A 25 4.18 14.82 -22.56
CA ALA A 25 4.20 13.62 -23.41
C ALA A 25 3.69 13.85 -24.85
N GLU A 26 2.81 14.82 -25.07
CA GLU A 26 2.00 14.96 -26.30
C GLU A 26 2.82 15.22 -27.58
N ALA A 27 4.00 15.85 -27.46
CA ALA A 27 4.78 16.26 -28.63
C ALA A 27 5.65 15.12 -29.22
N ASP A 28 5.98 14.10 -28.43
CA ASP A 28 7.01 13.11 -28.75
C ASP A 28 6.45 11.67 -28.92
N MET A 29 5.13 11.49 -28.78
CA MET A 29 4.44 10.20 -28.98
C MET A 29 3.71 10.16 -30.32
N ASP A 30 3.49 8.95 -30.85
CA ASP A 30 2.52 8.81 -31.94
C ASP A 30 1.08 8.83 -31.39
N PRO A 31 0.07 9.14 -32.23
CA PRO A 31 -1.30 9.30 -31.75
C PRO A 31 -1.91 8.05 -31.09
N ALA A 32 -1.45 6.85 -31.45
CA ALA A 32 -1.97 5.61 -30.84
C ALA A 32 -1.36 5.41 -29.44
N ASP A 33 -0.04 5.60 -29.32
CA ASP A 33 0.67 5.58 -28.04
C ASP A 33 0.17 6.68 -27.09
N GLN A 34 -0.17 7.86 -27.63
CA GLN A 34 -0.72 8.98 -26.87
C GLN A 34 -2.10 8.64 -26.27
N ALA A 35 -3.03 8.11 -27.07
CA ALA A 35 -4.36 7.75 -26.58
C ALA A 35 -4.30 6.67 -25.48
N GLU A 36 -3.44 5.65 -25.65
CA GLU A 36 -3.20 4.63 -24.62
C GLU A 36 -2.57 5.24 -23.35
N PHE A 37 -1.66 6.21 -23.50
CA PHE A 37 -1.04 6.89 -22.37
C PHE A 37 -2.03 7.76 -21.59
N GLU A 38 -2.89 8.51 -22.27
CA GLU A 38 -3.93 9.32 -21.65
C GLU A 38 -4.91 8.46 -20.84
N GLU A 39 -5.30 7.29 -21.38
CA GLU A 39 -6.13 6.31 -20.64
C GLU A 39 -5.41 5.80 -19.39
N GLU A 40 -4.13 5.43 -19.48
CA GLU A 40 -3.34 5.00 -18.32
C GLU A 40 -3.21 6.10 -17.25
N VAL A 41 -3.04 7.36 -17.65
CA VAL A 41 -2.99 8.51 -16.73
C VAL A 41 -4.35 8.73 -16.06
N ALA A 42 -5.44 8.64 -16.82
CA ALA A 42 -6.79 8.81 -16.29
C ALA A 42 -7.13 7.72 -15.25
N ASP A 43 -6.81 6.46 -15.56
CA ASP A 43 -7.00 5.34 -14.64
C ASP A 43 -6.13 5.49 -13.39
N ALA A 44 -4.85 5.82 -13.53
CA ALA A 44 -3.96 6.05 -12.41
C ALA A 44 -4.45 7.21 -11.51
N THR A 45 -4.92 8.30 -12.13
CA THR A 45 -5.48 9.46 -11.41
C THR A 45 -6.72 9.07 -10.61
N LYS A 46 -7.64 8.32 -11.22
CA LYS A 46 -8.85 7.84 -10.54
C LYS A 46 -8.50 6.96 -9.34
N GLU A 47 -7.55 6.06 -9.50
CA GLU A 47 -7.11 5.14 -8.44
C GLU A 47 -6.44 5.89 -7.29
N VAL A 48 -5.59 6.88 -7.58
CA VAL A 48 -5.00 7.74 -6.55
C VAL A 48 -6.07 8.56 -5.82
N GLN A 49 -7.12 9.01 -6.51
CA GLN A 49 -8.25 9.67 -5.83
C GLN A 49 -9.02 8.73 -4.89
N GLU A 50 -9.19 7.46 -5.25
CA GLU A 50 -9.80 6.45 -4.36
C GLU A 50 -8.91 6.15 -3.14
N LEU A 51 -7.59 6.11 -3.35
CA LEU A 51 -6.59 6.04 -2.29
C LEU A 51 -6.66 7.27 -1.36
N SER A 52 -6.74 8.50 -1.89
CA SER A 52 -6.89 9.73 -1.10
C SER A 52 -8.18 9.73 -0.27
N LYS A 53 -9.30 9.28 -0.84
CA LYS A 53 -10.56 9.13 -0.07
C LYS A 53 -10.41 8.15 1.09
N THR A 54 -9.74 7.03 0.84
CA THR A 54 -9.45 6.03 1.88
C THR A 54 -8.54 6.65 2.95
N ALA A 55 -7.54 7.45 2.55
CA ALA A 55 -6.65 8.15 3.46
C ALA A 55 -7.40 9.13 4.38
N GLU A 56 -8.32 9.93 3.85
CA GLU A 56 -9.16 10.84 4.65
C GLU A 56 -10.00 10.07 5.68
N VAL A 57 -10.59 8.92 5.30
CA VAL A 57 -11.32 8.06 6.25
C VAL A 57 -10.42 7.61 7.40
N PHE A 58 -9.19 7.17 7.12
CA PHE A 58 -8.25 6.77 8.17
C PHE A 58 -7.78 7.95 9.03
N LYS A 59 -7.57 9.13 8.43
CA LYS A 59 -7.22 10.36 9.14
C LYS A 59 -8.29 10.74 10.16
N ASP A 60 -9.56 10.80 9.75
CA ASP A 60 -10.69 11.13 10.63
C ASP A 60 -10.78 10.17 11.82
N ILE A 61 -10.56 8.87 11.56
CA ILE A 61 -10.59 7.84 12.60
C ILE A 61 -9.47 8.07 13.61
N MET A 62 -8.28 8.46 13.15
CA MET A 62 -7.15 8.72 14.04
C MET A 62 -7.32 9.98 14.90
N GLU A 63 -8.16 10.93 14.49
CA GLU A 63 -8.39 12.19 15.22
C GLU A 63 -9.25 12.05 16.48
N GLY A 64 -9.72 10.85 16.82
CA GLY A 64 -10.45 10.59 18.08
C GLY A 64 -10.33 9.17 18.63
N SER A 65 -9.37 8.37 18.14
CA SER A 65 -9.33 6.93 18.42
C SER A 65 -8.24 6.49 19.40
N LEU A 66 -8.36 5.23 19.82
CA LEU A 66 -7.44 4.53 20.71
C LEU A 66 -6.07 4.32 20.05
N LYS A 67 -5.06 4.01 20.86
CA LYS A 67 -3.66 3.92 20.42
C LYS A 67 -3.43 2.86 19.34
N VAL A 68 -4.15 1.73 19.37
CA VAL A 68 -4.03 0.71 18.32
C VAL A 68 -4.54 1.20 16.98
N LEU A 69 -5.68 1.89 16.97
CA LEU A 69 -6.31 2.42 15.76
C LEU A 69 -5.43 3.49 15.13
N LYS A 70 -4.75 4.29 15.96
CA LYS A 70 -3.76 5.25 15.50
C LYS A 70 -2.54 4.58 14.86
N SER A 71 -1.95 3.58 15.51
CA SER A 71 -0.75 2.90 14.99
C SER A 71 -1.06 2.10 13.71
N PHE A 72 -2.21 1.43 13.68
CA PHE A 72 -2.72 0.74 12.51
C PHE A 72 -3.09 1.73 11.39
N GLY A 73 -3.75 2.83 11.72
CA GLY A 73 -4.10 3.88 10.76
C GLY A 73 -2.87 4.52 10.11
N ILE A 74 -1.81 4.82 10.87
CA ILE A 74 -0.54 5.32 10.32
C ILE A 74 0.06 4.29 9.35
N PHE A 75 0.04 3.00 9.70
CA PHE A 75 0.50 1.95 8.80
C PHE A 75 -0.30 1.97 7.48
N VAL A 76 -1.63 2.00 7.56
CA VAL A 76 -2.48 2.00 6.36
C VAL A 76 -2.24 3.25 5.51
N LEU A 77 -2.13 4.44 6.13
CA LEU A 77 -1.82 5.67 5.42
C LEU A 77 -0.49 5.59 4.67
N LYS A 78 0.55 5.05 5.32
CA LYS A 78 1.86 4.86 4.66
C LYS A 78 1.75 3.88 3.49
N ASN A 79 0.99 2.79 3.63
CA ASN A 79 0.78 1.85 2.53
C ASN A 79 0.03 2.50 1.35
N ILE A 80 -1.01 3.30 1.64
CA ILE A 80 -1.74 4.09 0.64
C ILE A 80 -0.80 5.06 -0.07
N ALA A 81 0.07 5.75 0.66
CA ALA A 81 1.04 6.67 0.09
C ALA A 81 2.08 5.97 -0.79
N VAL A 82 2.54 4.78 -0.39
CA VAL A 82 3.37 3.93 -1.26
C VAL A 82 2.61 3.61 -2.54
N GLY A 83 1.33 3.20 -2.46
CA GLY A 83 0.47 2.95 -3.63
C GLY A 83 0.38 4.15 -4.57
N ALA A 84 0.14 5.35 -4.03
CA ALA A 84 0.07 6.58 -4.82
C ALA A 84 1.40 6.90 -5.53
N ILE A 85 2.53 6.70 -4.85
CA ILE A 85 3.87 6.84 -5.45
C ILE A 85 4.06 5.82 -6.58
N MET A 86 3.64 4.56 -6.39
CA MET A 86 3.80 3.53 -7.42
C MET A 86 2.95 3.84 -8.66
N TYR A 87 1.76 4.43 -8.49
CA TYR A 87 0.96 4.95 -9.60
C TYR A 87 1.65 6.07 -10.36
N PHE A 88 2.27 7.01 -9.64
CA PHE A 88 3.09 8.04 -10.24
C PHE A 88 4.28 7.46 -11.03
N VAL A 89 5.01 6.50 -10.45
CA VAL A 89 6.10 5.78 -11.14
C VAL A 89 5.59 5.03 -12.38
N ASN A 90 4.40 4.42 -12.31
CA ASN A 90 3.75 3.75 -13.43
C ASN A 90 3.53 4.71 -14.61
N VAL A 91 2.94 5.89 -14.35
CA VAL A 91 2.75 6.93 -15.38
C VAL A 91 4.09 7.35 -16.00
N GLY A 92 5.09 7.63 -15.15
CA GLY A 92 6.40 8.02 -15.61
C GLY A 92 7.09 6.96 -16.48
N LEU A 93 7.04 5.69 -16.08
CA LEU A 93 7.59 4.57 -16.84
C LEU A 93 6.85 4.35 -18.16
N SER A 94 5.52 4.42 -18.15
CA SER A 94 4.69 4.32 -19.36
C SER A 94 5.07 5.39 -20.37
N LYS A 95 5.21 6.65 -19.94
CA LYS A 95 5.70 7.75 -20.78
C LYS A 95 7.07 7.43 -21.38
N LEU A 96 8.02 7.04 -20.54
CA LEU A 96 9.39 6.73 -20.97
C LEU A 96 9.43 5.61 -22.02
N ILE A 97 8.62 4.56 -21.85
CA ILE A 97 8.56 3.42 -22.77
C ILE A 97 7.99 3.82 -24.14
N LYS A 98 6.98 4.68 -24.16
CA LYS A 98 6.28 5.14 -25.36
C LYS A 98 7.13 6.17 -26.14
N VAL A 99 7.82 7.08 -25.44
CA VAL A 99 8.72 8.06 -26.07
C VAL A 99 10.01 7.44 -26.62
N THR A 100 10.66 6.52 -25.89
CA THR A 100 12.09 6.21 -26.17
C THR A 100 12.33 5.12 -27.23
N LYS A 101 11.28 4.43 -27.74
CA LYS A 101 11.21 3.42 -28.85
C LYS A 101 12.44 2.51 -29.17
N SER A 102 13.45 2.37 -28.31
CA SER A 102 14.76 1.77 -28.60
C SER A 102 15.31 0.89 -27.45
N LYS A 103 16.53 0.35 -27.61
CA LYS A 103 17.18 -0.82 -26.95
C LYS A 103 17.10 -0.99 -25.41
N GLY A 104 16.53 -0.06 -24.65
CA GLY A 104 16.22 -0.19 -23.21
C GLY A 104 14.76 -0.58 -22.89
N GLN A 105 13.90 -0.68 -23.91
CA GLN A 105 12.45 -0.87 -23.74
C GLN A 105 12.08 -2.15 -22.96
N ASN A 106 12.83 -3.25 -23.14
CA ASN A 106 12.51 -4.50 -22.47
C ASN A 106 12.76 -4.44 -20.95
N GLY A 107 13.81 -3.76 -20.50
CA GLY A 107 14.07 -3.57 -19.06
C GLY A 107 12.97 -2.74 -18.41
N ASN A 108 12.64 -1.58 -19.01
CA ASN A 108 11.60 -0.71 -18.48
C ASN A 108 10.21 -1.36 -18.53
N LYS A 109 9.90 -2.16 -19.56
CA LYS A 109 8.64 -2.93 -19.63
C LYS A 109 8.53 -3.98 -18.51
N LYS A 110 9.63 -4.68 -18.19
CA LYS A 110 9.66 -5.61 -17.05
C LYS A 110 9.43 -4.86 -15.74
N ILE A 111 10.13 -3.74 -15.52
CA ILE A 111 9.97 -2.92 -14.32
C ILE A 111 8.54 -2.37 -14.22
N LEU A 112 7.95 -1.90 -15.32
CA LEU A 112 6.55 -1.47 -15.37
C LEU A 112 5.59 -2.60 -14.95
N ALA A 113 5.81 -3.82 -15.43
CA ALA A 113 5.00 -4.97 -15.02
C ALA A 113 5.14 -5.27 -13.51
N ILE A 114 6.35 -5.15 -12.97
CA ILE A 114 6.60 -5.31 -11.52
C ILE A 114 5.89 -4.21 -10.73
N VAL A 115 5.97 -2.96 -11.18
CA VAL A 115 5.27 -1.81 -10.57
C VAL A 115 3.76 -2.05 -10.56
N LYS A 116 3.16 -2.48 -11.67
CA LYS A 116 1.73 -2.81 -11.76
C LYS A 116 1.35 -3.95 -10.80
N ALA A 117 2.20 -4.97 -10.66
CA ALA A 117 1.97 -6.06 -9.71
C ALA A 117 2.10 -5.61 -8.23
N ILE A 118 3.04 -4.71 -7.90
CA ILE A 118 3.14 -4.10 -6.57
C ILE A 118 1.91 -3.24 -6.26
N ILE A 119 1.42 -2.45 -7.22
CA ILE A 119 0.18 -1.68 -7.08
C ILE A 119 -0.99 -2.61 -6.73
N GLN A 120 -1.12 -3.73 -7.43
CA GLN A 120 -2.18 -4.70 -7.15
C GLN A 120 -2.05 -5.31 -5.75
N LEU A 121 -0.82 -5.62 -5.32
CA LEU A 121 -0.56 -6.13 -3.97
C LEU A 121 -0.99 -5.12 -2.89
N ILE A 122 -0.60 -3.85 -3.04
CA ILE A 122 -0.98 -2.78 -2.10
C ILE A 122 -2.51 -2.61 -2.05
N LYS A 123 -3.21 -2.75 -3.19
CA LYS A 123 -4.68 -2.72 -3.22
C LYS A 123 -5.29 -3.88 -2.43
N THR A 124 -4.84 -5.12 -2.67
CA THR A 124 -5.34 -6.29 -1.94
C THR A 124 -5.10 -6.12 -0.43
N GLU A 125 -3.92 -5.64 -0.01
CA GLU A 125 -3.64 -5.33 1.39
C GLU A 125 -4.55 -4.23 1.95
N SER A 126 -4.76 -3.15 1.21
CA SER A 126 -5.59 -2.02 1.63
C SER A 126 -7.05 -2.41 1.83
N ASN A 127 -7.58 -3.30 0.98
CA ASN A 127 -8.93 -3.86 1.13
C ASN A 127 -9.06 -4.65 2.44
N LEU A 128 -8.10 -5.53 2.73
CA LEU A 128 -8.09 -6.28 3.98
C LEU A 128 -7.94 -5.35 5.19
N CYS A 129 -7.12 -4.30 5.07
CA CYS A 129 -6.96 -3.29 6.13
C CYS A 129 -8.25 -2.55 6.44
N ASN A 130 -9.05 -2.23 5.43
CA ASN A 130 -10.37 -1.63 5.61
C ASN A 130 -11.31 -2.53 6.42
N ALA A 131 -11.34 -3.84 6.12
CA ALA A 131 -12.14 -4.79 6.89
C ALA A 131 -11.66 -4.90 8.35
N ILE A 132 -10.35 -4.98 8.57
CA ILE A 132 -9.75 -5.02 9.92
C ILE A 132 -10.06 -3.74 10.70
N LYS A 133 -9.98 -2.58 10.04
CA LYS A 133 -10.30 -1.26 10.63
C LYS A 133 -11.73 -1.23 11.16
N ASP A 134 -12.71 -1.61 10.33
CA ASP A 134 -14.13 -1.60 10.73
C ASP A 134 -14.38 -2.54 11.92
N TRP A 135 -13.71 -3.70 11.93
CA TRP A 135 -13.79 -4.63 13.06
C TRP A 135 -13.17 -4.08 14.33
N LEU A 136 -11.97 -3.49 14.25
CA LEU A 136 -11.30 -2.88 15.40
C LEU A 136 -12.15 -1.76 16.02
N GLN A 137 -12.84 -0.98 15.19
CA GLN A 137 -13.75 0.06 15.69
C GLN A 137 -14.97 -0.53 16.42
N LYS A 138 -15.57 -1.58 15.86
CA LYS A 138 -16.74 -2.25 16.43
C LYS A 138 -16.41 -2.96 17.75
N HIS A 139 -15.21 -3.52 17.86
CA HIS A 139 -14.79 -4.38 18.98
C HIS A 139 -13.77 -3.72 19.91
N LYS A 140 -13.68 -2.38 19.88
CA LYS A 140 -12.68 -1.59 20.62
C LYS A 140 -12.75 -1.75 22.14
N ASP A 141 -13.93 -2.05 22.67
CA ASP A 141 -14.19 -2.17 24.11
C ASP A 141 -14.22 -3.64 24.59
N ASP A 142 -14.03 -4.60 23.67
CA ASP A 142 -14.08 -6.02 23.99
C ASP A 142 -12.85 -6.45 24.82
N THR A 143 -13.08 -7.34 25.79
CA THR A 143 -12.05 -7.97 26.61
C THR A 143 -11.96 -9.47 26.37
N ILE A 144 -10.82 -10.06 26.71
CA ILE A 144 -10.58 -11.50 26.76
C ILE A 144 -9.91 -11.87 28.07
N THR A 145 -10.34 -12.97 28.67
CA THR A 145 -9.66 -13.55 29.83
C THR A 145 -8.64 -14.58 29.37
N LEU A 146 -7.35 -14.31 29.61
CA LEU A 146 -6.24 -15.22 29.35
C LEU A 146 -5.57 -15.54 30.69
N GLU A 147 -5.44 -16.84 31.02
CA GLU A 147 -4.79 -17.29 32.25
C GLU A 147 -5.35 -16.64 33.53
N GLY A 148 -6.66 -16.34 33.53
CA GLY A 148 -7.35 -15.69 34.66
C GLY A 148 -7.21 -14.17 34.71
N ILE A 149 -6.51 -13.55 33.75
CA ILE A 149 -6.34 -12.11 33.64
C ILE A 149 -7.23 -11.57 32.52
N GLU A 150 -8.06 -10.58 32.82
CA GLU A 150 -8.84 -9.85 31.82
C GLU A 150 -7.95 -8.82 31.11
N ILE A 151 -7.92 -8.89 29.78
CA ILE A 151 -7.09 -8.06 28.91
C ILE A 151 -7.98 -7.49 27.81
N LYS A 152 -7.78 -6.21 27.45
CA LYS A 152 -8.45 -5.63 26.28
C LYS A 152 -7.98 -6.31 24.99
N LEU A 153 -8.92 -6.70 24.12
CA LEU A 153 -8.55 -7.30 22.83
C LEU A 153 -7.66 -6.37 22.01
N GLU A 154 -7.93 -5.06 22.04
CA GLU A 154 -7.09 -4.03 21.45
C GLU A 154 -5.59 -4.22 21.76
N SER A 155 -5.22 -4.47 23.02
CA SER A 155 -3.82 -4.54 23.44
C SER A 155 -3.09 -5.74 22.85
N ILE A 156 -3.82 -6.83 22.59
CA ILE A 156 -3.29 -8.01 21.91
C ILE A 156 -3.04 -7.67 20.44
N PHE A 157 -3.99 -6.97 19.81
CA PHE A 157 -3.84 -6.53 18.43
C PHE A 157 -2.66 -5.56 18.26
N GLU A 158 -2.50 -4.59 19.15
CA GLU A 158 -1.35 -3.67 19.16
C GLU A 158 -0.03 -4.45 19.18
N THR A 159 0.07 -5.46 20.04
CA THR A 159 1.29 -6.29 20.17
C THR A 159 1.62 -7.06 18.90
N LYS A 160 0.60 -7.59 18.20
CA LYS A 160 0.80 -8.39 16.98
C LYS A 160 0.98 -7.55 15.72
N LEU A 161 0.41 -6.35 15.68
CA LEU A 161 0.51 -5.41 14.55
C LEU A 161 1.81 -4.59 14.58
N LYS A 162 2.45 -4.42 15.74
CA LYS A 162 3.69 -3.65 15.87
C LYS A 162 4.77 -3.95 14.82
N PRO A 163 5.10 -5.22 14.51
CA PRO A 163 6.10 -5.51 13.48
C PRO A 163 5.76 -4.96 12.09
N ILE A 164 4.47 -4.78 11.77
CA ILE A 164 4.04 -4.17 10.52
C ILE A 164 4.37 -2.68 10.52
N SER A 165 4.08 -1.99 11.62
CA SER A 165 4.38 -0.55 11.76
C SER A 165 5.87 -0.25 11.63
N ASP A 166 6.75 -1.15 12.08
CA ASP A 166 8.20 -0.99 11.92
C ASP A 166 8.64 -1.25 10.46
N ALA A 167 8.04 -2.25 9.81
CA ALA A 167 8.38 -2.60 8.43
C ALA A 167 7.91 -1.56 7.40
N ILE A 168 6.70 -1.00 7.60
CA ILE A 168 6.12 -0.04 6.66
C ILE A 168 6.89 1.28 6.62
N GLU A 169 7.56 1.67 7.71
CA GLU A 169 8.39 2.89 7.72
C GLU A 169 9.48 2.79 6.66
N LYS A 170 10.21 1.67 6.66
CA LYS A 170 11.28 1.43 5.69
C LYS A 170 10.74 1.37 4.27
N THR A 171 9.61 0.69 4.07
CA THR A 171 8.93 0.60 2.77
C THR A 171 8.49 1.99 2.27
N TYR A 172 7.96 2.82 3.16
CA TYR A 172 7.55 4.19 2.88
C TYR A 172 8.76 5.08 2.52
N ASP A 173 9.85 4.98 3.26
CA ASP A 173 11.10 5.69 2.96
C ASP A 173 11.64 5.32 1.58
N THR A 174 11.71 4.02 1.27
CA THR A 174 12.09 3.53 -0.06
C THR A 174 11.21 4.13 -1.14
N ALA A 175 9.88 4.11 -0.97
CA ALA A 175 8.96 4.67 -1.95
C ALA A 175 9.18 6.18 -2.13
N ARG A 176 9.36 6.93 -1.04
CA ARG A 176 9.60 8.38 -1.12
C ARG A 176 10.83 8.73 -1.96
N HIS A 177 11.88 7.93 -1.92
CA HIS A 177 13.07 8.11 -2.76
C HIS A 177 12.82 7.91 -4.26
N LEU A 178 11.71 7.28 -4.65
CA LEU A 178 11.32 7.14 -6.05
C LEU A 178 10.72 8.43 -6.62
N LYS A 179 10.22 9.32 -5.76
CA LYS A 179 9.85 10.68 -6.17
C LYS A 179 11.11 11.54 -6.26
N THR A 180 11.21 12.33 -7.32
CA THR A 180 12.30 13.30 -7.51
C THR A 180 11.77 14.59 -8.12
N LYS A 181 12.64 15.60 -8.22
CA LYS A 181 12.35 16.85 -8.96
C LYS A 181 13.45 17.08 -9.99
N LYS A 182 13.06 17.36 -11.22
CA LYS A 182 13.95 17.76 -12.33
C LYS A 182 13.46 19.09 -12.87
N ASP A 183 14.34 20.10 -12.89
CA ASP A 183 14.02 21.45 -13.36
C ASP A 183 12.77 22.08 -12.69
N GLY A 184 12.58 21.79 -11.41
CA GLY A 184 11.43 22.27 -10.62
C GLY A 184 10.13 21.50 -10.85
N LYS A 185 10.06 20.59 -11.84
CA LYS A 185 8.92 19.70 -12.08
C LYS A 185 9.08 18.37 -11.33
N ARG A 186 7.97 17.78 -10.90
CA ARG A 186 7.98 16.44 -10.28
C ARG A 186 8.34 15.41 -11.35
N SER A 187 9.19 14.45 -10.98
CA SER A 187 9.57 13.33 -11.83
C SER A 187 9.87 12.10 -10.96
N PHE A 188 10.29 11.00 -11.57
CA PHE A 188 10.48 9.73 -10.89
C PHE A 188 11.88 9.13 -11.12
N ASN A 189 12.29 8.28 -10.20
CA ASN A 189 13.41 7.36 -10.36
C ASN A 189 12.88 5.99 -10.77
N ILE A 190 13.59 5.31 -11.69
CA ILE A 190 13.30 3.93 -12.04
C ILE A 190 13.64 3.04 -10.83
N PRO A 191 12.69 2.26 -10.29
CA PRO A 191 12.96 1.39 -9.16
C PRO A 191 14.06 0.39 -9.46
N THR A 192 14.98 0.23 -8.51
CA THR A 192 16.02 -0.81 -8.55
C THR A 192 15.53 -2.11 -7.93
N VAL A 193 16.30 -3.18 -8.11
CA VAL A 193 16.08 -4.47 -7.43
C VAL A 193 16.02 -4.30 -5.90
N THR A 194 16.88 -3.43 -5.34
CA THR A 194 16.91 -3.14 -3.91
C THR A 194 15.63 -2.43 -3.45
N ASP A 195 15.10 -1.51 -4.25
CA ASP A 195 13.85 -0.81 -3.96
C ASP A 195 12.69 -1.81 -3.97
N ILE A 196 12.58 -2.61 -5.03
CA ILE A 196 11.54 -3.65 -5.18
C ILE A 196 11.56 -4.62 -4.00
N ASN A 197 12.73 -5.11 -3.60
CA ASN A 197 12.84 -6.01 -2.45
C ASN A 197 12.43 -5.33 -1.14
N SER A 198 12.78 -4.07 -0.94
CA SER A 198 12.36 -3.33 0.27
C SER A 198 10.85 -3.06 0.30
N LEU A 199 10.22 -2.88 -0.85
CA LEU A 199 8.75 -2.80 -0.96
C LEU A 199 8.11 -4.14 -0.59
N LEU A 200 8.64 -5.26 -1.11
CA LEU A 200 8.14 -6.61 -0.81
C LEU A 200 8.33 -7.04 0.65
N ASP A 201 9.41 -6.60 1.30
CA ASP A 201 9.66 -6.89 2.73
C ASP A 201 8.53 -6.33 3.62
N GLY A 202 7.97 -5.17 3.26
CA GLY A 202 6.80 -4.58 3.90
C GLY A 202 5.59 -5.52 3.85
N SER A 203 5.26 -5.99 2.65
CA SER A 203 4.15 -6.94 2.41
C SER A 203 4.35 -8.30 3.09
N VAL A 204 5.58 -8.81 3.12
CA VAL A 204 5.90 -10.05 3.86
C VAL A 204 5.66 -9.87 5.35
N SER A 205 6.03 -8.71 5.90
CA SER A 205 5.82 -8.38 7.31
C SER A 205 4.34 -8.22 7.63
N PHE A 206 3.59 -7.55 6.75
CA PHE A 206 2.13 -7.45 6.83
C PHE A 206 1.48 -8.83 6.91
N LEU A 207 1.70 -9.68 5.89
CA LEU A 207 1.13 -11.04 5.82
C LEU A 207 1.48 -11.87 7.07
N THR A 208 2.74 -11.80 7.51
CA THR A 208 3.20 -12.55 8.69
C THR A 208 2.47 -12.13 9.96
N SER A 209 2.28 -10.82 10.17
CA SER A 209 1.58 -10.32 11.35
C SER A 209 0.08 -10.60 11.30
N ILE A 210 -0.57 -10.48 10.14
CA ILE A 210 -2.00 -10.82 10.01
C ILE A 210 -2.22 -12.33 10.22
N ARG A 211 -1.34 -13.20 9.71
CA ARG A 211 -1.37 -14.65 10.03
C ARG A 211 -1.27 -14.91 11.53
N LYS A 212 -0.31 -14.27 12.22
CA LYS A 212 -0.17 -14.41 13.68
C LYS A 212 -1.41 -13.93 14.45
N LEU A 213 -2.07 -12.87 13.99
CA LEU A 213 -3.34 -12.42 14.55
C LEU A 213 -4.45 -13.45 14.34
N ARG A 214 -4.54 -14.00 13.12
CA ARG A 214 -5.51 -15.03 12.79
C ARG A 214 -5.29 -16.29 13.62
N ASP A 215 -4.05 -16.74 13.76
CA ASP A 215 -3.70 -17.90 14.61
C ASP A 215 -4.09 -17.67 16.07
N PHE A 216 -3.84 -16.46 16.59
CA PHE A 216 -4.29 -16.08 17.92
C PHE A 216 -5.82 -16.15 18.05
N ALA A 217 -6.54 -15.61 17.06
CA ALA A 217 -8.00 -15.65 17.04
C ALA A 217 -8.52 -17.09 16.97
N GLU A 218 -7.93 -17.94 16.13
CA GLU A 218 -8.29 -19.36 15.99
C GLU A 218 -8.16 -20.11 17.31
N LEU A 219 -7.04 -19.93 18.01
CA LEU A 219 -6.77 -20.56 19.31
C LEU A 219 -7.70 -20.06 20.43
N ASN A 220 -8.25 -18.84 20.29
CA ASN A 220 -9.01 -18.19 21.35
C ASN A 220 -10.47 -17.90 21.00
N LYS A 221 -10.96 -18.32 19.83
CA LYS A 221 -12.34 -18.07 19.35
C LYS A 221 -13.44 -18.64 20.24
N GLY A 222 -13.11 -19.60 21.10
CA GLY A 222 -14.01 -20.13 22.12
C GLY A 222 -14.17 -19.24 23.36
N LYS A 223 -13.27 -18.28 23.57
CA LYS A 223 -13.24 -17.41 24.76
C LYS A 223 -14.00 -16.11 24.55
N VAL A 224 -14.02 -15.56 23.33
CA VAL A 224 -14.73 -14.30 23.00
C VAL A 224 -15.32 -14.40 21.60
N VAL A 225 -16.60 -14.01 21.46
CA VAL A 225 -17.34 -14.10 20.19
C VAL A 225 -16.73 -13.23 19.09
N SER A 226 -16.18 -12.06 19.42
CA SER A 226 -15.58 -11.17 18.43
C SER A 226 -14.38 -11.77 17.71
N LEU A 227 -13.62 -12.67 18.35
CA LEU A 227 -12.56 -13.40 17.65
C LEU A 227 -13.10 -14.32 16.56
N LYS A 228 -14.35 -14.81 16.65
CA LYS A 228 -14.98 -15.54 15.54
C LYS A 228 -15.29 -14.62 14.38
N SER A 229 -15.87 -13.44 14.63
CA SER A 229 -16.14 -12.46 13.56
C SER A 229 -14.86 -11.93 12.93
N PHE A 230 -13.73 -11.91 13.65
CA PHE A 230 -12.42 -11.59 13.07
C PHE A 230 -11.99 -12.63 12.02
N LEU A 231 -12.22 -13.92 12.31
CA LEU A 231 -11.89 -15.01 11.37
C LEU A 231 -12.78 -15.02 10.13
N GLU A 232 -13.96 -14.42 10.21
CA GLU A 232 -14.89 -14.27 9.08
C GLU A 232 -14.47 -13.14 8.14
N ILE A 233 -13.79 -12.11 8.63
CA ILE A 233 -13.30 -10.99 7.81
C ILE A 233 -11.85 -11.16 7.32
N VAL A 234 -11.06 -12.00 8.00
CA VAL A 234 -9.69 -12.35 7.60
C VAL A 234 -9.67 -13.83 7.25
N THR A 235 -10.03 -14.12 6.01
CA THR A 235 -10.15 -15.49 5.52
C THR A 235 -8.78 -16.06 5.13
N PRO A 236 -8.58 -17.39 5.16
CA PRO A 236 -7.40 -18.02 4.58
C PRO A 236 -7.19 -17.62 3.11
N GLU A 237 -8.27 -17.47 2.35
CA GLU A 237 -8.25 -17.10 0.94
C GLU A 237 -7.63 -15.71 0.73
N ASP A 238 -7.97 -14.72 1.56
CA ASP A 238 -7.36 -13.37 1.50
C ASP A 238 -5.85 -13.44 1.71
N LEU A 239 -5.40 -14.26 2.67
CA LEU A 239 -3.98 -14.41 3.02
C LEU A 239 -3.21 -15.19 1.96
N ASP A 240 -3.86 -16.17 1.33
CA ASP A 240 -3.30 -16.94 0.23
C ASP A 240 -3.20 -16.09 -1.04
N GLU A 241 -4.16 -15.21 -1.32
CA GLU A 241 -4.06 -14.24 -2.42
C GLU A 241 -2.81 -13.35 -2.26
N ILE A 242 -2.63 -12.74 -1.08
CA ILE A 242 -1.47 -11.90 -0.78
C ILE A 242 -0.17 -12.71 -0.90
N GLN A 243 -0.13 -13.93 -0.35
CA GLN A 243 1.02 -14.83 -0.47
C GLN A 243 1.36 -15.11 -1.93
N ASN A 244 0.35 -15.45 -2.74
CA ASN A 244 0.52 -15.77 -4.15
C ASN A 244 1.04 -14.57 -4.95
N GLN A 245 0.55 -13.36 -4.66
CA GLN A 245 1.04 -12.13 -5.28
C GLN A 245 2.51 -11.85 -4.90
N ILE A 246 2.88 -11.99 -3.63
CA ILE A 246 4.28 -11.87 -3.17
C ILE A 246 5.18 -12.90 -3.87
N GLU A 247 4.75 -14.15 -3.96
CA GLU A 247 5.50 -15.21 -4.64
C GLU A 247 5.63 -14.97 -6.13
N HIS A 248 4.57 -14.47 -6.77
CA HIS A 248 4.60 -14.08 -8.17
C HIS A 248 5.65 -12.98 -8.40
N LEU A 249 5.61 -11.91 -7.60
CA LEU A 249 6.56 -10.80 -7.66
C LEU A 249 8.01 -11.27 -7.47
N LYS A 250 8.27 -12.16 -6.51
CA LYS A 250 9.61 -12.76 -6.28
C LYS A 250 10.13 -13.59 -7.46
N LYS A 251 9.25 -14.09 -8.33
CA LYS A 251 9.59 -14.87 -9.52
C LYS A 251 9.72 -14.01 -10.78
N MET A 252 9.31 -12.74 -10.74
CA MET A 252 9.43 -11.84 -11.88
C MET A 252 10.92 -11.52 -12.15
N PRO A 253 11.33 -11.42 -13.42
CA PRO A 253 12.71 -11.09 -13.76
C PRO A 253 13.00 -9.62 -13.41
N LEU A 254 13.87 -9.40 -12.42
CA LEU A 254 14.28 -8.08 -11.94
C LEU A 254 15.45 -7.46 -12.72
N GLU A 255 16.01 -8.22 -13.68
CA GLU A 255 17.09 -7.85 -14.61
C GLU A 255 16.69 -8.18 -16.07
#